data_AF-A0A2G6CZH7-F1
#
_entry.id   AF-A0A2G6CZH7-F1
#
_cell.length_a   1.000
_cell.length_b   1.000
_cell.length_c   1.000
_cell.angle_alpha   90.00
_cell.angle_beta   90.00
_cell.angle_gamma   90.00
#
_symmetry.space_group_name_H-M   'P 1'
#
loop_
_entity.id
_entity.type
_entity.pdbx_description
1 polymer ?
#
loop_
_entity_poly.entity_id
_entity_poly.type
_entity_poly.pdbx_seq_one_letter_code
_entity_poly.pdbx_strand_id
1 'polypeptide(L)'
;MKSKEKLYLDIAKACLAAINETTGAPPKDAYEKVYAAIDRAMQEQFGPIIRSYERAEKALKTISELDRQEIDKARDIALSALQVQH
;
A
#
# COMPACT_ATOMS: atom_id res chain seq x y z
N MET A 1 13.52 -7.93 -16.03
CA MET A 1 13.67 -6.72 -15.21
C MET A 1 13.18 -7.07 -13.81
N LYS A 2 14.03 -6.97 -12.79
CA LYS A 2 13.64 -7.35 -11.41
C LYS A 2 12.52 -6.41 -10.95
N SER A 3 11.54 -6.88 -10.17
CA SER A 3 10.38 -6.04 -9.78
C SER A 3 10.80 -4.73 -9.09
N LYS A 4 11.92 -4.77 -8.37
CA LYS A 4 12.55 -3.61 -7.73
C LYS A 4 13.08 -2.57 -8.72
N GLU A 5 13.65 -2.98 -9.85
CA GLU A 5 14.13 -2.06 -10.90
C GLU A 5 12.95 -1.37 -11.59
N LYS A 6 11.88 -2.14 -11.86
CA LYS A 6 10.63 -1.58 -12.41
C LYS A 6 10.02 -0.56 -11.44
N LEU A 7 9.96 -0.90 -10.15
CA LEU A 7 9.48 -0.01 -9.08
C LEU A 7 10.23 1.32 -9.07
N TYR A 8 11.57 1.29 -9.02
CA TYR A 8 12.36 2.51 -9.01
C TYR A 8 12.20 3.32 -10.30
N LEU A 9 12.06 2.65 -11.44
CA LEU A 9 11.80 3.31 -12.71
C LEU A 9 10.43 4.02 -12.71
N ASP A 10 9.40 3.40 -12.15
CA ASP A 10 8.05 3.97 -12.09
C ASP A 10 7.99 5.17 -11.13
N ILE A 11 8.66 5.09 -9.97
CA ILE A 11 8.83 6.23 -9.05
C ILE A 11 9.60 7.37 -9.73
N ALA A 12 10.71 7.06 -10.41
CA ALA A 12 11.52 8.06 -11.09
C ALA A 12 10.73 8.76 -12.22
N LYS A 13 9.91 8.03 -12.97
CA LYS A 13 9.00 8.61 -13.97
C LYS A 13 7.96 9.54 -13.34
N ALA A 14 7.36 9.15 -12.21
CA ALA A 14 6.40 10.00 -11.50
C ALA A 14 7.05 11.30 -10.99
N CYS A 15 8.27 11.22 -10.45
CA CYS A 15 9.05 12.39 -10.04
C CYS A 15 9.38 13.29 -11.24
N LEU A 16 9.82 12.70 -12.36
CA LEU A 16 10.15 13.46 -13.57
C LEU A 16 8.92 14.17 -14.16
N ALA A 17 7.75 13.52 -14.14
CA ALA A 17 6.49 14.14 -14.55
C ALA A 17 6.15 15.35 -13.65
N ALA A 18 6.25 15.20 -12.33
CA ALA A 18 6.01 16.28 -11.37
C ALA A 18 6.97 17.47 -11.58
N ILE A 19 8.24 17.20 -11.89
CA ILE A 19 9.24 18.24 -12.24
C ILE A 19 8.82 18.97 -13.52
N ASN A 20 8.44 18.22 -14.57
CA ASN A 20 8.04 18.83 -15.85
C ASN A 20 6.79 19.71 -15.70
N GLU A 21 5.82 19.30 -14.88
CA GLU A 21 4.60 20.06 -14.58
C GLU A 21 4.83 21.33 -13.73
N THR A 22 5.99 21.46 -13.10
CA THR A 22 6.33 22.60 -12.24
C THR A 22 7.37 23.52 -12.86
N THR A 23 7.61 23.38 -14.17
CA THR A 23 8.52 24.26 -14.92
C THR A 23 8.08 25.72 -14.80
N GLY A 24 8.91 26.55 -14.16
CA GLY A 24 8.64 27.97 -13.92
C GLY A 24 7.90 28.29 -12.60
N ALA A 25 7.53 27.28 -11.82
CA ALA A 25 7.00 27.46 -10.48
C ALA A 25 8.11 27.82 -9.47
N PRO A 26 7.78 28.46 -8.34
CA PRO A 26 8.70 28.62 -7.23
C PRO A 26 9.28 27.26 -6.79
N PRO A 27 10.57 27.19 -6.40
CA PRO A 27 11.21 25.93 -6.02
C PRO A 27 10.44 25.16 -4.93
N LYS A 28 9.84 25.88 -3.98
CA LYS A 28 9.01 25.29 -2.91
C LYS A 28 7.86 24.46 -3.47
N ASP A 29 7.09 25.02 -4.40
CA ASP A 29 5.91 24.36 -4.98
C ASP A 29 6.31 23.16 -5.86
N ALA A 30 7.45 23.28 -6.55
CA ALA A 30 8.04 22.18 -7.30
C ALA A 30 8.46 21.02 -6.38
N TYR A 31 9.09 21.31 -5.24
CA TYR A 31 9.45 20.29 -4.26
C TYR A 31 8.23 19.61 -3.66
N GLU A 32 7.20 20.38 -3.27
CA GLU A 32 5.95 19.83 -2.71
C GLU A 32 5.28 18.84 -3.68
N LYS A 33 5.22 19.19 -4.98
CA LYS A 33 4.68 18.27 -6.00
C LYS A 33 5.49 16.99 -6.16
N VAL A 34 6.82 17.07 -6.13
CA VAL A 34 7.68 15.89 -6.22
C VAL A 34 7.51 15.00 -4.99
N TYR A 35 7.43 15.57 -3.79
CA TYR A 35 7.15 14.80 -2.58
C TYR A 35 5.79 14.09 -2.65
N ALA A 36 4.74 14.80 -3.10
CA ALA A 36 3.43 14.19 -3.29
C ALA A 36 3.46 13.03 -4.31
N ALA A 37 4.24 13.15 -5.38
CA ALA A 37 4.42 12.09 -6.36
C ALA A 37 5.13 10.86 -5.78
N ILE A 38 6.14 11.07 -4.91
CA ILE A 38 6.82 10.00 -4.19
C ILE A 38 5.86 9.30 -3.22
N ASP A 39 5.14 10.06 -2.40
CA ASP A 39 4.19 9.51 -1.43
C ASP A 39 3.12 8.67 -2.12
N ARG A 40 2.57 9.18 -3.23
CA ARG A 40 1.59 8.44 -4.02
C ARG A 40 2.18 7.15 -4.59
N ALA A 41 3.37 7.21 -5.18
CA ALA A 41 4.00 6.02 -5.75
C ALA A 41 4.31 4.96 -4.67
N MET A 42 4.73 5.39 -3.49
CA MET A 42 4.92 4.50 -2.33
C MET A 42 3.60 3.90 -1.86
N GLN A 43 2.53 4.69 -1.74
CA GLN A 43 1.20 4.21 -1.36
C GLN A 43 0.61 3.22 -2.36
N GLU A 44 0.79 3.45 -3.66
CA GLU A 44 0.31 2.52 -4.71
C GLU A 44 1.02 1.17 -4.62
N GLN A 45 2.30 1.17 -4.26
CA GLN A 45 3.13 -0.03 -4.20
C GLN A 45 2.98 -0.81 -2.89
N PHE A 46 3.01 -0.11 -1.77
CA PHE A 46 2.95 -0.73 -0.45
C PHE A 46 1.53 -0.80 0.11
N GLY A 47 0.60 0.04 -0.36
CA GLY A 47 -0.78 0.06 0.12
C GLY A 47 -1.47 -1.30 0.06
N PRO A 48 -1.37 -2.09 -1.02
CA PRO A 48 -1.94 -3.44 -1.06
C PRO A 48 -1.37 -4.36 0.02
N ILE A 49 -0.05 -4.30 0.26
CA ILE A 49 0.63 -5.13 1.27
C ILE A 49 0.23 -4.68 2.68
N ILE A 50 0.21 -3.37 2.94
CA ILE A 50 -0.22 -2.80 4.23
C ILE A 50 -1.65 -3.23 4.53
N ARG A 51 -2.59 -3.06 3.59
CA ARG A 51 -3.98 -3.51 3.75
C ARG A 51 -4.08 -5.02 3.98
N SER A 52 -3.23 -5.81 3.31
CA SER A 52 -3.19 -7.27 3.52
C SER A 52 -2.72 -7.62 4.92
N TYR A 53 -1.71 -6.92 5.42
CA TYR A 53 -1.19 -7.10 6.77
C TYR A 53 -2.24 -6.72 7.82
N GLU A 54 -2.87 -5.55 7.70
CA GLU A 54 -3.92 -5.07 8.61
C GLU A 54 -5.10 -6.05 8.69
N ARG A 55 -5.52 -6.61 7.54
CA ARG A 55 -6.57 -7.64 7.52
C ARG A 55 -6.16 -8.91 8.25
N ALA A 56 -4.94 -9.39 8.01
CA ALA A 56 -4.42 -10.59 8.65
C ALA A 56 -4.30 -10.38 10.18
N GLU A 57 -3.77 -9.24 10.62
CA GLU A 57 -3.66 -8.89 12.03
C GLU A 57 -5.04 -8.83 12.70
N LYS A 58 -6.01 -8.15 12.07
CA LYS A 58 -7.38 -8.08 12.57
C LYS A 58 -8.02 -9.47 12.70
N ALA A 59 -7.82 -10.32 11.69
CA ALA A 59 -8.37 -11.68 11.70
C ALA A 59 -7.75 -12.54 12.80
N LEU A 60 -6.42 -12.48 12.98
CA LEU A 60 -5.74 -13.18 14.07
C LEU A 60 -6.21 -12.70 15.43
N LYS A 61 -6.40 -11.39 15.61
CA LYS A 61 -6.96 -10.83 16.84
C LYS A 61 -8.36 -11.40 17.12
N THR A 62 -9.26 -11.36 16.13
CA THR A 62 -10.61 -11.92 16.27
C THR A 62 -10.57 -13.42 16.61
N ILE A 63 -9.70 -14.20 15.95
CA ILE A 63 -9.53 -15.63 16.25
C ILE A 63 -9.02 -15.85 17.67
N SER A 64 -8.09 -15.01 18.16
CA SER A 64 -7.54 -15.12 19.51
C SER A 64 -8.56 -14.83 20.62
N GLU A 65 -9.64 -14.10 20.28
CA GLU A 65 -10.71 -13.71 21.19
C GLU A 65 -11.91 -14.68 21.14
N LEU A 66 -11.86 -15.73 20.30
CA LEU A 66 -12.94 -16.72 20.19
C LEU A 66 -13.03 -17.64 21.42
N ASP A 67 -14.26 -17.92 21.83
CA ASP A 67 -14.54 -18.97 22.79
C ASP A 67 -14.34 -20.36 22.18
N ARG A 68 -14.08 -21.35 23.04
CA ARG A 68 -13.82 -22.74 22.62
C ARG A 68 -14.97 -23.37 21.83
N GLN A 69 -16.21 -22.92 22.06
CA GLN A 69 -17.40 -23.37 21.33
C GLN A 69 -17.53 -22.76 19.93
N GLU A 70 -16.73 -21.72 19.63
CA GLU A 70 -16.79 -20.97 18.38
C GLU A 70 -15.55 -21.17 17.50
N ILE A 71 -14.64 -22.07 17.89
CA ILE A 71 -13.40 -22.37 17.17
C ILE A 71 -13.64 -22.72 15.69
N ASP A 72 -14.77 -23.34 15.37
CA ASP A 72 -15.12 -23.68 13.98
C ASP A 72 -15.23 -22.45 13.07
N LYS A 73 -15.56 -21.27 13.65
CA LYS A 73 -15.61 -19.98 12.93
C LYS A 73 -14.22 -19.45 12.57
N ALA A 74 -13.16 -19.90 13.23
CA ALA A 74 -11.80 -19.41 13.00
C ALA A 74 -11.35 -19.64 11.55
N ARG A 75 -11.74 -20.77 10.95
CA ARG A 75 -11.44 -21.08 9.55
C ARG A 75 -12.05 -20.05 8.61
N ASP A 76 -13.31 -19.70 8.81
CA ASP A 76 -14.03 -18.78 7.94
C ASP A 76 -13.52 -17.33 8.09
N ILE A 77 -13.14 -16.94 9.31
CA ILE A 77 -12.48 -15.65 9.57
C ILE A 77 -11.12 -15.58 8.84
N ALA A 78 -10.30 -16.63 8.92
CA ALA A 78 -9.02 -16.69 8.24
C ALA A 78 -9.17 -16.65 6.72
N LEU A 79 -10.11 -17.43 6.16
CA LEU A 79 -10.39 -17.43 4.72
C LEU A 79 -10.87 -16.06 4.23
N SER A 80 -11.71 -15.38 5.01
CA SER A 80 -12.19 -14.04 4.68
C SER A 80 -11.07 -12.99 4.64
N ALA A 81 -10.08 -13.12 5.53
CA ALA A 81 -8.92 -12.21 5.56
C ALA A 81 -7.96 -12.39 4.38
N LEU A 82 -7.89 -13.62 3.85
CA LEU A 82 -7.07 -14.00 2.70
C LEU A 82 -7.69 -13.63 1.36
N GLN A 83 -9.00 -13.41 1.28
CA GLN A 83 -9.64 -12.97 0.03
C GLN A 83 -9.13 -11.57 -0.34
N VAL A 84 -8.43 -11.51 -1.47
CA VAL A 84 -8.03 -10.25 -2.09
C VAL A 84 -9.28 -9.64 -2.71
N GLN A 85 -9.84 -8.60 -2.09
CA GLN A 85 -10.78 -7.74 -2.80
C GLN A 85 -10.00 -6.96 -3.86
N HIS A 86 -10.31 -7.27 -5.12
CA HIS A 86 -9.77 -6.61 -6.31
C HIS A 86 -10.34 -5.20 -6.47
#